data_AF-A0A7S3QHR8-F1
#
_entry.id   AF-A0A7S3QHR8-F1
#
_cell.length_a   1.000
_cell.length_b   1.000
_cell.length_c   1.000
_cell.angle_alpha   90.00
_cell.angle_beta   90.00
_cell.angle_gamma   90.00
#
_symmetry.space_group_name_H-M   'P 1'
#
loop_
_entity.id
_entity.type
_entity.pdbx_description
1 polymer ?
#
loop_
_entity_poly.entity_id
_entity_poly.type
_entity_poly.pdbx_seq_one_letter_code
_entity_poly.pdbx_strand_id
1 'polypeptide(L)'
;MHRNRQTDLENPLTPQSNSSKTSEKMTDKKDSSKPRLIHPALHDIPQAVRFPIAGAVNTTIFMTSLYLATAAFKESYPVSTIYSVVSMLCLPTGHAVSSLVVFGWPKPYLPNLLMNLPIGISATAVGTFFTSMLDNIEFDLKCVQILQYASLMVLEEEQESGNMFSSVLVMIITGLWGYVLSVYVNSAPSKKHDKEL
;
A
#
# COMPACT_ATOMS: atom_id res chain seq x y z
N MET A 1 27.57 78.73 -22.08
CA MET A 1 26.44 79.39 -22.76
C MET A 1 26.59 79.13 -24.25
N HIS A 2 25.47 78.82 -24.91
CA HIS A 2 25.28 78.48 -26.32
C HIS A 2 25.48 77.02 -26.77
N ARG A 3 24.35 76.56 -27.28
CA ARG A 3 23.86 75.28 -27.77
C ARG A 3 23.56 75.50 -29.26
N ASN A 4 23.81 74.51 -30.12
CA ASN A 4 23.08 74.12 -31.35
C ASN A 4 24.05 73.30 -32.23
N ARG A 5 23.93 71.99 -32.44
CA ARG A 5 22.84 71.11 -32.90
C ARG A 5 22.65 71.16 -34.42
N GLN A 6 23.04 70.08 -35.12
CA GLN A 6 22.39 69.43 -36.29
C GLN A 6 23.21 68.14 -36.61
N THR A 7 22.66 66.92 -36.42
CA THR A 7 21.84 66.09 -37.36
C THR A 7 22.69 65.56 -38.53
N ASP A 8 22.69 64.30 -38.96
CA ASP A 8 21.68 63.24 -38.89
C ASP A 8 22.27 61.87 -39.33
N LEU A 9 21.58 60.80 -38.89
CA LEU A 9 21.26 59.56 -39.62
C LEU A 9 22.39 58.72 -40.25
N GLU A 10 22.78 57.66 -39.55
CA GLU A 10 22.92 56.34 -40.19
C GLU A 10 22.27 55.26 -39.32
N ASN A 11 21.31 54.57 -39.94
CA ASN A 11 20.65 53.37 -39.44
C ASN A 11 21.57 52.17 -39.73
N PRO A 12 21.71 51.20 -38.82
CA PRO A 12 21.79 49.82 -39.29
C PRO A 12 20.81 48.90 -38.57
N LEU A 13 20.15 48.12 -39.41
CA LEU A 13 19.33 46.96 -39.09
C LEU A 13 20.01 46.04 -38.07
N THR A 14 19.26 45.66 -37.04
CA THR A 14 19.53 44.50 -36.19
C THR A 14 19.67 43.22 -37.02
N PRO A 15 20.51 42.28 -36.57
CA PRO A 15 19.92 41.03 -36.11
C PRO A 15 20.41 40.59 -34.72
N GLN A 16 19.46 39.98 -34.01
CA GLN A 16 19.53 39.22 -32.77
C GLN A 16 20.92 38.67 -32.38
N SER A 17 21.35 39.04 -31.17
CA SER A 17 22.35 38.30 -30.39
C SER A 17 21.70 37.91 -29.06
N ASN A 18 21.38 36.61 -28.96
CA ASN A 18 20.92 35.93 -27.77
C ASN A 18 22.01 35.98 -26.69
N SER A 19 21.94 36.94 -25.77
CA SER A 19 22.64 36.85 -24.50
C SER A 19 21.82 35.98 -23.55
N SER A 20 22.15 34.69 -23.58
CA SER A 20 21.76 33.63 -22.66
C SER A 20 21.55 34.14 -21.23
N LYS A 21 20.28 34.21 -20.83
CA LYS A 21 19.89 34.09 -19.42
C LYS A 21 20.48 32.79 -18.90
N THR A 22 21.25 32.90 -17.83
CA THR A 22 21.72 31.81 -16.98
C THR A 22 20.53 30.97 -16.56
N SER A 23 20.24 29.94 -17.35
CA SER A 23 19.38 28.85 -16.95
C SER A 23 20.22 28.02 -16.02
N GLU A 24 20.07 28.26 -14.71
CA GLU A 24 20.40 27.30 -13.67
C GLU A 24 19.64 26.02 -14.01
N LYS A 25 20.29 25.20 -14.83
CA LYS A 25 19.93 23.82 -15.07
C LYS A 25 20.28 23.13 -13.76
N MET A 26 19.36 23.19 -12.80
CA MET A 26 19.22 22.21 -11.74
C MET A 26 19.10 20.88 -12.47
N THR A 27 20.26 20.30 -12.74
CA THR A 27 20.41 18.88 -12.99
C THR A 27 20.10 18.26 -11.64
N ASP A 28 18.81 18.03 -11.42
CA ASP A 28 18.38 16.99 -10.50
C ASP A 28 19.14 15.75 -10.94
N LYS A 29 20.25 15.48 -10.25
CA LYS A 29 20.89 14.19 -10.26
C LYS A 29 19.79 13.25 -9.82
N LYS A 30 19.19 12.60 -10.82
CA LYS A 30 18.36 11.43 -10.65
C LYS A 30 19.29 10.39 -10.02
N ASP A 31 19.41 10.46 -8.70
CA ASP A 31 20.11 9.50 -7.88
C ASP A 31 19.41 8.18 -8.18
N SER A 32 20.03 7.41 -9.07
CA SER A 32 19.65 6.03 -9.40
C SER A 32 19.97 5.08 -8.24
N SER A 33 20.26 5.62 -7.06
CA SER A 33 20.33 4.86 -5.83
C SER A 33 18.95 4.28 -5.55
N LYS A 34 18.88 2.94 -5.51
CA LYS A 34 17.68 2.21 -5.09
C LYS A 34 17.08 2.90 -3.84
N PRO A 35 15.74 3.06 -3.78
CA PRO A 35 15.10 3.76 -2.67
C PRO A 35 15.52 3.12 -1.35
N ARG A 36 15.95 3.96 -0.40
CA ARG A 36 16.54 3.50 0.86
C ARG A 36 15.48 2.76 1.68
N LEU A 37 15.80 1.51 2.02
CA LEU A 37 15.04 0.70 2.96
C LEU A 37 15.38 1.13 4.40
N ILE A 38 14.59 0.69 5.38
CA ILE A 38 14.80 1.05 6.78
C ILE A 38 16.19 0.62 7.31
N HIS A 39 16.73 -0.48 6.79
CA HIS A 39 18.06 -0.97 7.13
C HIS A 39 18.81 -1.44 5.88
N PRO A 40 20.11 -1.12 5.72
CA PRO A 40 20.89 -1.50 4.54
C PRO A 40 20.89 -3.01 4.23
N ALA A 41 20.90 -3.86 5.26
CA ALA A 41 20.86 -5.32 5.11
C ALA A 41 19.62 -5.85 4.39
N LEU A 42 18.52 -5.07 4.34
CA LEU A 42 17.33 -5.47 3.58
C LEU A 42 17.58 -5.42 2.06
N HIS A 43 18.62 -4.72 1.58
CA HIS A 43 18.98 -4.74 0.17
C HIS A 43 19.56 -6.09 -0.28
N ASP A 44 20.09 -6.88 0.65
CA ASP A 44 20.68 -8.20 0.37
C ASP A 44 19.61 -9.30 0.32
N ILE A 45 18.40 -9.01 0.81
CA ILE A 45 17.28 -9.96 0.83
C ILE A 45 16.45 -9.79 -0.47
N PRO A 46 16.16 -10.88 -1.21
CA PRO A 46 15.29 -10.82 -2.38
C PRO A 46 13.93 -10.22 -2.06
N GLN A 47 13.38 -9.40 -2.96
CA GLN A 47 12.06 -8.77 -2.78
C GLN A 47 10.95 -9.81 -2.57
N ALA A 48 11.06 -10.98 -3.22
CA ALA A 48 10.15 -12.11 -3.04
C ALA A 48 10.11 -12.66 -1.61
N VAL A 49 11.17 -12.44 -0.81
CA VAL A 49 11.22 -12.83 0.61
C VAL A 49 10.79 -11.66 1.50
N ARG A 50 11.12 -10.42 1.14
CA ARG A 50 10.72 -9.23 1.92
C ARG A 50 9.21 -8.99 1.90
N PHE A 51 8.55 -9.28 0.77
CA PHE A 51 7.10 -9.12 0.64
C PHE A 51 6.29 -10.00 1.62
N PRO A 52 6.51 -11.32 1.73
CA PRO A 52 5.81 -12.14 2.74
C PRO A 52 6.19 -11.77 4.17
N ILE A 53 7.41 -11.31 4.45
CA ILE A 53 7.79 -10.80 5.78
C ILE A 53 6.96 -9.55 6.14
N ALA A 54 6.89 -8.58 5.23
CA ALA A 54 6.05 -7.39 5.42
C ALA A 54 4.57 -7.76 5.56
N GLY A 55 4.10 -8.75 4.78
CA GLY A 55 2.78 -9.34 4.91
C GLY A 55 2.52 -9.90 6.30
N ALA A 56 3.43 -10.73 6.83
CA ALA A 56 3.31 -11.32 8.16
C ALA A 56 3.26 -10.26 9.26
N VAL A 57 4.12 -9.23 9.19
CA VAL A 57 4.11 -8.12 10.14
C VAL A 57 2.77 -7.37 10.09
N ASN A 58 2.27 -7.05 8.90
CA ASN A 58 0.99 -6.38 8.72
C ASN A 58 -0.18 -7.23 9.23
N THR A 59 -0.15 -8.53 8.96
CA THR A 59 -1.08 -9.52 9.49
C THR A 59 -1.10 -9.51 11.02
N THR A 60 0.07 -9.58 11.66
CA THR A 60 0.15 -9.58 13.12
C THR A 60 -0.43 -8.29 13.71
N ILE A 61 -0.05 -7.13 13.15
CA ILE A 61 -0.59 -5.84 13.58
C ILE A 61 -2.11 -5.81 13.43
N PHE A 62 -2.63 -6.27 12.29
CA PHE A 62 -4.05 -6.30 12.01
C PHE A 62 -4.80 -7.23 12.99
N MET A 63 -4.32 -8.46 13.18
CA MET A 63 -4.96 -9.45 14.05
C MET A 63 -4.96 -9.00 15.51
N THR A 64 -3.85 -8.46 16.01
CA THR A 64 -3.79 -7.90 17.37
C THR A 64 -4.76 -6.73 17.53
N SER A 65 -4.82 -5.84 16.55
CA SER A 65 -5.74 -4.69 16.58
C SER A 65 -7.20 -5.13 16.54
N LEU A 66 -7.53 -6.10 15.67
CA LEU A 66 -8.88 -6.64 15.53
C LEU A 66 -9.31 -7.39 16.79
N TYR A 67 -8.42 -8.18 17.40
CA TYR A 67 -8.69 -8.86 18.67
C TYR A 67 -9.00 -7.86 19.78
N LEU A 68 -8.14 -6.85 19.97
CA LEU A 68 -8.34 -5.81 20.99
C LEU A 68 -9.63 -5.02 20.75
N ALA A 69 -9.91 -4.64 19.50
CA ALA A 69 -11.13 -3.92 19.14
C ALA A 69 -12.39 -4.76 19.33
N THR A 70 -12.34 -6.05 18.98
CA THR A 70 -13.47 -6.97 19.19
C THR A 70 -13.72 -7.16 20.69
N ALA A 71 -12.68 -7.38 21.49
CA ALA A 71 -12.81 -7.48 22.94
C ALA A 71 -13.42 -6.22 23.58
N ALA A 72 -13.09 -5.03 23.05
CA ALA A 72 -13.59 -3.76 23.56
C ALA A 72 -15.00 -3.40 23.06
N PHE A 73 -15.39 -3.80 21.85
CA PHE A 73 -16.56 -3.26 21.15
C PHE A 73 -17.59 -4.28 20.67
N LYS A 74 -17.36 -5.60 20.85
CA LYS A 74 -18.28 -6.65 20.35
C LYS A 74 -19.72 -6.51 20.83
N GLU A 75 -19.92 -6.02 22.06
CA GLU A 75 -21.26 -5.84 22.64
C GLU A 75 -22.03 -4.66 22.04
N SER A 76 -21.32 -3.68 21.44
CA SER A 76 -21.91 -2.43 20.95
C SER A 76 -22.04 -2.39 19.42
N TYR A 77 -21.20 -3.14 18.70
CA TYR A 77 -21.13 -3.09 17.25
C TYR A 77 -20.96 -4.48 16.62
N PRO A 78 -21.55 -4.73 15.43
CA PRO A 78 -21.31 -5.96 14.69
C PRO A 78 -19.82 -6.15 14.36
N VAL A 79 -19.35 -7.40 14.38
CA VAL A 79 -17.95 -7.76 14.08
C VAL A 79 -17.49 -7.24 12.72
N SER A 80 -18.37 -7.23 11.73
CA SER A 80 -18.10 -6.68 10.40
C SER A 80 -17.82 -5.17 10.40
N THR A 81 -18.46 -4.41 11.30
CA THR A 81 -18.21 -2.97 11.47
C THR A 81 -16.86 -2.73 12.14
N ILE A 82 -16.58 -3.48 13.20
CA ILE A 82 -15.28 -3.44 13.91
C ILE A 82 -14.15 -3.77 12.92
N TYR A 83 -14.31 -4.84 12.14
CA TYR A 83 -13.38 -5.23 11.08
C TYR A 83 -13.13 -4.08 10.10
N SER A 84 -14.18 -3.49 9.53
CA SER A 84 -14.07 -2.42 8.54
C SER A 84 -13.29 -1.22 9.07
N VAL A 85 -13.59 -0.78 10.31
CA VAL A 85 -12.89 0.34 10.96
C VAL A 85 -11.42 0.00 11.20
N VAL A 86 -11.13 -1.17 11.77
CA VAL A 86 -9.75 -1.61 12.02
C VAL A 86 -8.96 -1.73 10.71
N SER A 87 -9.56 -2.29 9.65
CA SER A 87 -8.94 -2.37 8.33
C SER A 87 -8.59 -1.00 7.79
N MET A 88 -9.51 -0.03 7.84
CA MET A 88 -9.28 1.32 7.36
C MET A 88 -8.15 2.03 8.12
N LEU A 89 -8.08 1.86 9.45
CA LEU A 89 -6.99 2.40 10.27
C LEU A 89 -5.65 1.72 10.00
N CYS A 90 -5.66 0.43 9.64
CA CYS A 90 -4.46 -0.32 9.31
C CYS A 90 -3.95 -0.10 7.88
N LEU A 91 -4.73 0.50 6.97
CA LEU A 91 -4.29 0.75 5.58
C LEU A 91 -3.03 1.63 5.50
N PRO A 92 -2.94 2.81 6.15
CA PRO A 92 -1.73 3.62 6.12
C PRO A 92 -0.54 2.92 6.77
N THR A 93 -0.79 2.19 7.87
CA THR A 93 0.23 1.43 8.60
C THR A 93 0.81 0.32 7.74
N GLY A 94 -0.05 -0.46 7.08
CA GLY A 94 0.37 -1.55 6.21
C GLY A 94 1.15 -1.07 4.99
N HIS A 95 0.74 0.07 4.43
CA HIS A 95 1.47 0.74 3.36
C HIS A 95 2.84 1.25 3.83
N ALA A 96 2.93 1.83 5.05
CA ALA A 96 4.18 2.28 5.62
C ALA A 96 5.16 1.12 5.87
N VAL A 97 4.70 0.00 6.44
CA VAL A 97 5.52 -1.20 6.63
C VAL A 97 6.04 -1.73 5.30
N SER A 98 5.16 -1.84 4.29
CA SER A 98 5.55 -2.28 2.94
C SER A 98 6.56 -1.34 2.28
N SER A 99 6.39 -0.03 2.48
CA SER A 99 7.35 0.98 2.01
C SER A 99 8.70 0.85 2.72
N LEU A 100 8.72 0.63 4.03
CA LEU A 100 9.97 0.54 4.81
C LEU A 100 10.75 -0.75 4.55
N VAL A 101 10.05 -1.87 4.35
CA VAL A 101 10.63 -3.22 4.27
C VAL A 101 10.86 -3.65 2.81
N VAL A 102 9.97 -3.31 1.89
CA VAL A 102 9.95 -3.89 0.53
C VAL A 102 10.40 -2.88 -0.52
N PHE A 103 9.70 -1.75 -0.62
CA PHE A 103 9.80 -0.87 -1.78
C PHE A 103 10.71 0.35 -1.58
N GLY A 104 11.07 0.65 -0.33
CA GLY A 104 11.74 1.89 0.07
C GLY A 104 10.73 3.04 0.22
N TRP A 105 11.09 4.05 1.01
CA TRP A 105 10.17 5.15 1.33
C TRP A 105 9.89 6.04 0.09
N PRO A 106 8.64 6.12 -0.39
CA PRO A 106 8.33 6.93 -1.57
C PRO A 106 8.37 8.43 -1.24
N LYS A 107 8.90 9.22 -2.19
CA LYS A 107 8.83 10.69 -2.16
C LYS A 107 8.14 11.17 -3.45
N PRO A 108 6.94 11.78 -3.39
CA PRO A 108 6.11 12.07 -2.21
C PRO A 108 5.30 10.86 -1.71
N TYR A 109 5.16 10.69 -0.39
CA TYR A 109 4.48 9.55 0.25
C TYR A 109 2.96 9.58 0.06
N LEU A 110 2.32 10.73 0.32
CA LEU A 110 0.87 10.85 0.34
C LEU A 110 0.21 10.49 -1.02
N PRO A 111 0.71 10.98 -2.18
CA PRO A 111 0.17 10.58 -3.47
C PRO A 111 0.33 9.08 -3.74
N ASN A 112 1.44 8.47 -3.30
CA ASN A 112 1.67 7.04 -3.47
C ASN A 112 0.67 6.21 -2.63
N LEU A 113 0.43 6.62 -1.38
CA LEU A 113 -0.60 6.02 -0.53
C LEU A 113 -1.99 6.13 -1.19
N LEU A 114 -2.35 7.30 -1.73
CA LEU A 114 -3.64 7.51 -2.38
C LEU A 114 -3.82 6.68 -3.66
N MET A 115 -2.75 6.44 -4.42
CA MET A 115 -2.81 5.55 -5.59
C MET A 115 -3.04 4.08 -5.21
N ASN A 116 -2.54 3.66 -4.04
CA ASN A 116 -2.76 2.30 -3.52
C ASN A 116 -4.04 2.17 -2.68
N LEU A 117 -4.67 3.28 -2.32
CA LEU A 117 -5.88 3.31 -1.48
C LEU A 117 -7.04 2.50 -2.08
N PRO A 118 -7.35 2.55 -3.40
CA PRO A 118 -8.42 1.73 -3.98
C PRO A 118 -8.21 0.22 -3.77
N ILE A 119 -6.95 -0.25 -3.83
CA ILE A 119 -6.61 -1.65 -3.56
C ILE A 119 -6.98 -1.98 -2.10
N GLY A 120 -6.56 -1.13 -1.16
CA GLY A 120 -6.87 -1.29 0.26
C GLY A 120 -8.37 -1.25 0.58
N ILE A 121 -9.11 -0.32 -0.03
CA ILE A 121 -10.57 -0.22 0.14
C ILE A 121 -11.27 -1.47 -0.42
N SER A 122 -10.87 -1.94 -1.60
CA SER A 122 -11.46 -3.14 -2.20
C SER A 122 -11.19 -4.40 -1.35
N ALA A 123 -9.98 -4.55 -0.83
CA ALA A 123 -9.63 -5.64 0.07
C ALA A 123 -10.43 -5.57 1.38
N THR A 124 -10.65 -4.34 1.90
CA THR A 124 -11.51 -4.13 3.07
C THR A 124 -12.96 -4.51 2.78
N ALA A 125 -13.51 -4.10 1.64
CA ALA A 125 -14.89 -4.44 1.26
C ALA A 125 -15.09 -5.96 1.12
N VAL A 126 -14.16 -6.64 0.45
CA VAL A 126 -14.14 -8.12 0.35
C VAL A 126 -14.05 -8.73 1.74
N GLY A 127 -13.13 -8.26 2.58
CA GLY A 127 -12.95 -8.78 3.93
C GLY A 127 -14.19 -8.60 4.82
N THR A 128 -14.82 -7.44 4.78
CA THR A 128 -16.06 -7.15 5.50
C THR A 128 -17.20 -8.05 5.04
N PHE A 129 -17.34 -8.25 3.72
CA PHE A 129 -18.33 -9.15 3.15
C PHE A 129 -18.14 -10.60 3.64
N PHE A 130 -16.91 -11.13 3.54
CA PHE A 130 -16.63 -12.49 4.00
C PHE A 130 -16.76 -12.62 5.52
N THR A 131 -16.32 -11.63 6.30
CA THR A 131 -16.50 -11.63 7.76
C THR A 131 -17.97 -11.72 8.11
N SER A 132 -18.82 -10.88 7.51
CA SER A 132 -20.27 -10.94 7.73
C SER A 132 -20.88 -12.27 7.28
N MET A 133 -20.44 -12.82 6.15
CA MET A 133 -20.93 -14.09 5.65
C MET A 133 -20.56 -15.25 6.57
N LEU A 134 -19.32 -15.28 7.08
CA LEU A 134 -18.81 -16.33 7.97
C LEU A 134 -19.43 -16.26 9.37
N ASP A 135 -19.66 -15.04 9.87
CA ASP A 135 -20.37 -14.78 11.12
C ASP A 135 -21.82 -15.31 11.04
N ASN A 136 -22.54 -14.98 9.96
CA ASN A 136 -23.92 -15.44 9.74
C ASN A 136 -24.09 -16.96 9.67
N ILE A 137 -23.04 -17.71 9.28
CA ILE A 137 -23.09 -19.18 9.21
C ILE A 137 -22.48 -19.85 10.43
N GLU A 138 -22.08 -19.09 11.45
CA GLU A 138 -21.37 -19.55 12.65
C GLU A 138 -20.17 -20.44 12.28
N PHE A 139 -19.37 -19.97 11.30
CA PHE A 139 -18.31 -20.78 10.70
C PHE A 139 -17.32 -21.31 11.73
N ASP A 140 -16.92 -20.48 12.69
CA ASP A 140 -15.98 -20.87 13.74
C ASP A 140 -16.53 -22.03 14.59
N LEU A 141 -17.81 -21.97 14.97
CA LEU A 141 -18.48 -23.04 15.71
C LEU A 141 -18.46 -24.36 14.92
N LYS A 142 -18.77 -24.30 13.62
CA LYS A 142 -18.75 -25.48 12.75
C LYS A 142 -17.36 -26.07 12.61
N CYS A 143 -16.32 -25.23 12.50
CA CYS A 143 -14.94 -25.70 12.47
C CYS A 143 -14.55 -26.42 13.76
N VAL A 144 -14.87 -25.85 14.92
CA VAL A 144 -14.60 -26.49 16.22
C VAL A 144 -15.31 -27.84 16.32
N GLN A 145 -16.58 -27.91 15.96
CA GLN A 145 -17.37 -29.16 15.97
C GLN A 145 -16.76 -30.25 15.07
N ILE A 146 -16.30 -29.88 13.86
CA ILE A 146 -15.65 -30.82 12.94
C ILE A 146 -14.31 -31.31 13.51
N LEU A 147 -13.50 -30.42 14.09
CA LEU A 147 -12.21 -30.75 14.69
C LEU A 147 -12.35 -31.66 15.92
N GLN A 148 -13.37 -31.42 16.74
CA GLN A 148 -13.73 -32.28 17.87
C GLN A 148 -14.19 -33.67 17.37
N TYR A 149 -15.05 -33.72 16.34
CA TYR A 149 -15.49 -34.99 15.74
C TYR A 149 -14.33 -35.79 15.13
N ALA A 150 -13.38 -35.12 14.49
CA ALA A 150 -12.18 -35.74 13.91
C ALA A 150 -11.15 -36.20 14.96
N SER A 151 -11.42 -36.04 16.26
CA SER A 151 -10.50 -36.36 17.38
C SER A 151 -9.13 -35.68 17.26
N LEU A 152 -9.03 -34.62 16.45
CA LEU A 152 -7.80 -33.87 16.19
C LEU A 152 -7.56 -32.79 17.26
N MET A 153 -8.59 -32.46 18.05
CA MET A 153 -8.51 -31.45 19.10
C MET A 153 -9.45 -31.79 20.26
N VAL A 154 -8.90 -31.91 21.47
CA VAL A 154 -9.67 -31.83 22.72
C VAL A 154 -9.61 -30.37 23.15
N LEU A 155 -10.59 -29.58 22.72
CA LEU A 155 -10.78 -28.21 23.22
C LEU A 155 -11.71 -28.31 24.43
N GLU A 156 -11.24 -27.86 25.59
CA GLU A 156 -12.10 -27.63 26.75
C GLU A 156 -13.19 -26.62 26.37
N GLU A 157 -14.46 -26.95 26.66
CA GLU A 157 -15.68 -26.24 26.27
C GLU A 157 -15.74 -24.74 26.68
N GLU A 158 -14.80 -24.26 27.50
CA GLU A 158 -14.81 -22.89 28.04
C GLU A 158 -14.05 -21.85 27.22
N GLN A 159 -13.35 -22.22 26.15
CA GLN A 159 -12.68 -21.21 25.35
C GLN A 159 -13.72 -20.52 24.46
N GLU A 160 -14.18 -19.33 24.91
CA GLU A 160 -14.93 -18.33 24.13
C GLU A 160 -14.62 -18.55 22.66
N SER A 161 -15.63 -18.94 21.87
CA SER A 161 -15.53 -19.22 20.44
C SER A 161 -15.03 -17.97 19.72
N GLY A 162 -13.72 -17.74 19.76
CA GLY A 162 -13.09 -16.61 19.15
C GLY A 162 -13.23 -16.75 17.65
N ASN A 163 -13.38 -15.63 16.97
CA ASN A 163 -13.52 -15.57 15.52
C ASN A 163 -12.20 -15.89 14.78
N MET A 164 -11.46 -16.91 15.24
CA MET A 164 -10.09 -17.19 14.83
C MET A 164 -10.06 -17.82 13.43
N PHE A 165 -10.85 -18.85 13.16
CA PHE A 165 -10.83 -19.54 11.86
C PHE A 165 -11.40 -18.63 10.77
N SER A 166 -12.48 -17.92 11.07
CA SER A 166 -13.04 -16.91 10.17
C SER A 166 -12.04 -15.79 9.87
N SER A 167 -11.36 -15.24 10.89
CA SER A 167 -10.34 -14.21 10.69
C SER A 167 -9.16 -14.69 9.83
N VAL A 168 -8.66 -15.91 10.08
CA VAL A 168 -7.59 -16.51 9.27
C VAL A 168 -8.03 -16.71 7.82
N LEU A 169 -9.24 -17.21 7.59
CA LEU A 169 -9.77 -17.42 6.25
C LEU A 169 -9.95 -16.09 5.49
N VAL A 170 -10.55 -15.09 6.14
CA VAL A 170 -10.71 -13.73 5.58
C VAL A 170 -9.36 -13.14 5.22
N MET A 171 -8.35 -13.33 6.06
CA MET A 171 -7.00 -12.85 5.80
C MET A 171 -6.36 -13.51 4.58
N ILE A 172 -6.52 -14.83 4.40
CA ILE A 172 -6.00 -15.53 3.21
C ILE A 172 -6.67 -14.98 1.95
N ILE A 173 -8.00 -14.84 1.96
CA ILE A 173 -8.77 -14.36 0.80
C ILE A 173 -8.37 -12.91 0.46
N THR A 174 -8.34 -12.02 1.45
CA THR A 174 -8.00 -10.61 1.26
C THR A 174 -6.52 -10.41 0.90
N GLY A 175 -5.61 -11.23 1.42
CA GLY A 175 -4.20 -11.24 1.06
C GLY A 175 -3.98 -11.66 -0.40
N LEU A 176 -4.62 -12.73 -0.85
CA LEU A 176 -4.60 -13.17 -2.24
C LEU A 176 -5.19 -12.10 -3.17
N TRP A 177 -6.33 -11.51 -2.77
CA TRP A 177 -6.97 -10.43 -3.52
C TRP A 177 -6.05 -9.21 -3.68
N GLY A 178 -5.46 -8.74 -2.59
CA GLY A 178 -4.52 -7.62 -2.59
C GLY A 178 -3.27 -7.89 -3.43
N TYR A 179 -2.74 -9.11 -3.38
CA TYR A 179 -1.62 -9.54 -4.22
C TYR A 179 -1.98 -9.50 -5.71
N VAL A 180 -3.11 -10.11 -6.11
CA VAL A 180 -3.57 -10.13 -7.50
C VAL A 180 -3.78 -8.71 -8.04
N LEU A 181 -4.43 -7.83 -7.25
CA LEU A 181 -4.63 -6.44 -7.65
C LEU A 181 -3.33 -5.65 -7.72
N SER A 182 -2.41 -5.84 -6.77
CA SER A 182 -1.11 -5.19 -6.80
C SER A 182 -0.32 -5.63 -8.05
N VAL A 183 -0.37 -6.91 -8.42
CA VAL A 183 0.24 -7.40 -9.66
C VAL A 183 -0.46 -6.78 -10.86
N TYR A 184 -1.79 -6.81 -10.93
CA TYR A 184 -2.53 -6.30 -12.08
C TYR A 184 -2.31 -4.79 -12.32
N VAL A 185 -2.33 -3.99 -11.25
CA VAL A 185 -2.20 -2.52 -11.33
C VAL A 185 -0.76 -2.07 -11.52
N ASN A 186 0.21 -2.74 -10.88
CA ASN A 186 1.61 -2.30 -10.90
C ASN A 186 2.48 -3.04 -11.94
N SER A 187 1.97 -4.10 -12.58
CA SER A 187 2.66 -4.67 -13.74
C SER A 187 2.55 -3.71 -14.91
N ALA A 188 3.64 -3.04 -15.27
CA ALA A 188 3.71 -2.23 -16.47
C ALA A 188 3.24 -3.06 -17.68
N PRO A 189 2.50 -2.49 -18.65
CA PRO A 189 2.27 -3.18 -19.91
C PRO A 189 3.64 -3.51 -20.49
N SER A 190 3.93 -4.80 -20.63
CA SER A 190 5.06 -5.27 -21.43
C SER A 190 4.96 -4.53 -22.75
N LYS A 191 5.89 -3.61 -23.01
CA LYS A 191 6.02 -2.99 -24.32
C LYS A 191 6.20 -4.16 -25.29
N LYS A 192 5.14 -4.50 -26.01
CA LYS A 192 5.28 -5.09 -27.34
C LYS A 192 6.18 -4.12 -28.08
N HIS A 193 7.46 -4.47 -28.17
CA HIS A 193 8.35 -3.79 -29.06
C HIS A 193 7.80 -4.11 -30.45
N ASP A 194 7.24 -3.09 -31.08
CA ASP A 194 6.92 -3.09 -32.49
C ASP A 194 8.13 -3.67 -33.24
N LYS A 195 7.92 -4.82 -33.88
CA LYS A 195 8.72 -5.22 -35.02
C LYS A 195 8.04 -4.62 -36.24
N GLU A 196 8.18 -3.32 -36.38
CA GLU A 196 8.22 -2.67 -37.69
C GLU A 196 9.58 -1.99 -37.81
N LEU A 197 10.46 -2.67 -38.56
CA LEU A 197 11.42 -2.17 -39.54
C LEU A 197 12.45 -3.26 -39.83
#